data_AF-A0A2I0WAA1-F1
#
_entry.id   AF-A0A2I0WAA1-F1
#
_cell.length_a   1.000
_cell.length_b   1.000
_cell.length_c   1.000
_cell.angle_alpha   90.00
_cell.angle_beta   90.00
_cell.angle_gamma   90.00
#
_symmetry.space_group_name_H-M   'P 1'
#
loop_
_entity.id
_entity.type
_entity.pdbx_description
1 polymer ?
#
loop_
_entity_poly.entity_id
_entity_poly.type
_entity_poly.pdbx_seq_one_letter_code
_entity_poly.pdbx_strand_id
1 'polypeptide(L)'
;MVRFTVSEDGIWTVKFSVESHNHELAKLGDQHLLRSSRHITEENASVLKSMCEAGIRITYAFSYLSDEVGGVANLGFTKRDVYNYIQKEKIAKIESGDTDSLIELFKNRAAEDHLFAWDVQTDEEDRLVIFFWVDGLGRIDYDSFGDVIIFYTSYRLNKYNLGCATIIGVNNH
;
A
#
# COMPACT_ATOMS: atom_id res chain seq x y z
N MET A 1 -15.18 18.64 17.51
CA MET A 1 -14.26 17.73 18.25
C MET A 1 -15.03 17.10 19.40
N VAL A 2 -14.95 15.79 19.62
CA VAL A 2 -15.58 15.12 20.77
C VAL A 2 -14.48 14.51 21.65
N ARG A 3 -14.53 14.73 22.97
CA ARG A 3 -13.63 14.11 23.95
C ARG A 3 -14.40 13.10 24.78
N PHE A 4 -13.83 11.92 24.87
CA PHE A 4 -14.36 10.82 25.68
C PHE A 4 -13.50 10.62 26.93
N THR A 5 -14.10 10.10 27.98
CA THR A 5 -13.42 9.53 29.14
C THR A 5 -13.91 8.11 29.38
N VAL A 6 -13.02 7.25 29.86
CA VAL A 6 -13.33 5.86 30.20
C VAL A 6 -13.23 5.72 31.71
N SER A 7 -14.26 5.16 32.36
CA SER A 7 -14.23 4.84 33.80
C SER A 7 -13.33 3.63 34.10
N GLU A 8 -13.05 3.38 35.38
CA GLU A 8 -12.35 2.15 35.81
C GLU A 8 -13.13 0.88 35.42
N ASP A 9 -14.45 0.96 35.36
CA ASP A 9 -15.34 -0.12 34.89
C ASP A 9 -15.43 -0.22 33.35
N GLY A 10 -14.65 0.57 32.60
CA GLY A 10 -14.61 0.53 31.13
C GLY A 10 -15.75 1.26 30.41
N ILE A 11 -16.55 2.08 31.12
CA ILE A 11 -17.69 2.79 30.54
C ILE A 11 -17.20 4.06 29.84
N TRP A 12 -17.53 4.20 28.55
CA TRP A 12 -17.21 5.38 27.75
C TRP A 12 -18.26 6.48 27.97
N THR A 13 -17.81 7.66 28.38
CA THR A 13 -18.67 8.84 28.55
C THR A 13 -18.17 10.01 27.71
N VAL A 14 -19.08 10.73 27.05
CA VAL A 14 -18.75 11.98 26.37
C VAL A 14 -18.56 13.09 27.40
N LYS A 15 -17.34 13.60 27.54
CA LYS A 15 -17.02 14.67 28.49
C LYS A 15 -17.20 16.07 27.88
N PHE A 16 -16.98 16.20 26.58
CA PHE A 16 -17.01 17.49 25.90
C PHE A 16 -17.26 17.31 24.40
N SER A 17 -18.12 18.14 23.82
CA SER A 17 -18.33 18.25 22.38
C SER A 17 -18.21 19.71 21.94
N VAL A 18 -17.46 19.94 20.87
CA VAL A 18 -17.43 21.20 20.12
C VAL A 18 -18.11 20.96 18.80
N GLU A 19 -19.26 21.58 18.62
CA GLU A 19 -20.09 21.51 17.42
C GLU A 19 -19.76 22.61 16.41
N SER A 20 -19.09 23.69 16.83
CA SER A 20 -18.63 24.72 15.89
C SER A 20 -17.43 24.24 15.08
N HIS A 21 -17.48 24.52 13.78
CA HIS A 21 -16.42 24.23 12.82
C HIS A 21 -15.87 25.53 12.25
N ASN A 22 -14.59 25.53 11.87
CA ASN A 22 -13.94 26.65 11.15
C ASN A 22 -14.02 26.49 9.61
N HIS A 23 -14.81 25.52 9.14
CA HIS A 23 -15.07 25.24 7.74
C HIS A 23 -16.48 24.66 7.58
N GLU A 24 -17.01 24.65 6.36
CA GLU A 24 -18.28 23.98 6.07
C GLU A 24 -18.14 22.46 6.22
N LEU A 25 -19.21 21.80 6.66
CA LEU A 25 -19.25 20.34 6.68
C LEU A 25 -19.28 19.78 5.26
N ALA A 26 -18.71 18.59 5.10
CA ALA A 26 -18.73 17.89 3.80
C ALA A 26 -20.17 17.67 3.34
N LYS A 27 -20.41 17.94 2.05
CA LYS A 27 -21.73 17.75 1.44
C LYS A 27 -22.00 16.27 1.26
N LEU A 28 -23.28 15.91 1.16
CA LEU A 28 -23.68 14.52 0.96
C LEU A 28 -23.03 13.91 -0.30
N GLY A 29 -22.90 14.69 -1.38
CA GLY A 29 -22.22 14.29 -2.61
C GLY A 29 -20.71 14.05 -2.46
N ASP A 30 -20.08 14.62 -1.44
CA ASP A 30 -18.63 14.50 -1.20
C ASP A 30 -18.29 13.40 -0.18
N GLN A 31 -19.29 12.66 0.32
CA GLN A 31 -19.07 11.60 1.31
C GLN A 31 -18.08 10.54 0.82
N HIS A 32 -18.10 10.22 -0.48
CA HIS A 32 -17.16 9.28 -1.09
C HIS A 32 -15.69 9.72 -1.03
N LEU A 33 -15.41 10.99 -0.69
CA LEU A 33 -14.06 11.53 -0.48
C LEU A 33 -13.63 11.44 1.00
N LEU A 34 -14.57 11.30 1.93
CA LEU A 34 -14.27 11.19 3.36
C LEU A 34 -13.73 9.82 3.69
N ARG A 35 -12.51 9.75 4.24
CA ARG A 35 -11.88 8.47 4.61
C ARG A 35 -12.76 7.58 5.49
N SER A 36 -13.50 8.17 6.44
CA SER A 36 -14.41 7.45 7.34
C SER A 36 -15.63 6.84 6.66
N SER A 37 -16.00 7.35 5.48
CA SER A 37 -17.15 6.91 4.70
C SER A 37 -16.76 6.01 3.53
N ARG A 38 -15.45 5.75 3.35
CA ARG A 38 -14.96 4.89 2.27
C ARG A 38 -14.84 3.44 2.72
N HIS A 39 -15.49 2.53 2.02
CA HIS A 39 -15.46 1.11 2.31
C HIS A 39 -15.69 0.29 1.03
N ILE A 40 -14.81 -0.69 0.77
CA ILE A 40 -15.01 -1.67 -0.30
C ILE A 40 -15.84 -2.80 0.28
N THR A 41 -17.07 -2.98 -0.22
CA THR A 41 -17.94 -4.08 0.20
C THR A 41 -17.40 -5.43 -0.27
N GLU A 42 -17.84 -6.52 0.35
CA GLU A 42 -17.38 -7.87 0.01
C GLU A 42 -17.74 -8.26 -1.44
N GLU A 43 -18.89 -7.82 -1.94
CA GLU A 43 -19.34 -8.06 -3.31
C GLU A 43 -18.41 -7.36 -4.30
N ASN A 44 -18.12 -6.08 -4.07
CA ASN A 44 -17.20 -5.31 -4.91
C ASN A 44 -15.77 -5.88 -4.83
N ALA A 45 -15.33 -6.29 -3.65
CA ALA A 45 -14.04 -6.93 -3.44
C ALA A 45 -13.91 -8.23 -4.26
N SER A 46 -14.95 -9.07 -4.25
CA SER A 46 -15.01 -10.30 -5.04
C SER A 46 -14.90 -10.02 -6.54
N VAL A 47 -15.68 -9.07 -7.07
CA VAL A 47 -15.62 -8.68 -8.50
C VAL A 47 -14.23 -8.15 -8.87
N LEU A 48 -13.67 -7.26 -8.05
CA LEU A 48 -12.33 -6.70 -8.27
C LEU A 48 -11.27 -7.80 -8.34
N LYS A 49 -11.35 -8.79 -7.44
CA LYS A 49 -10.44 -9.93 -7.40
C LYS A 49 -10.54 -10.79 -8.65
N SER A 50 -11.76 -11.21 -9.01
CA SER A 50 -11.99 -12.03 -10.21
C SER A 50 -11.52 -11.33 -11.49
N MET A 51 -11.81 -10.05 -11.65
CA MET A 51 -11.33 -9.27 -12.81
C MET A 51 -9.81 -9.18 -12.85
N CYS A 52 -9.16 -8.90 -11.72
CA CYS A 52 -7.70 -8.81 -11.65
C CYS A 52 -7.02 -10.16 -11.91
N GLU A 53 -7.59 -11.26 -11.42
CA GLU A 53 -7.11 -12.63 -11.68
C GLU A 53 -7.26 -13.03 -13.15
N ALA A 54 -8.31 -12.54 -13.82
CA ALA A 54 -8.48 -12.66 -15.28
C ALA A 54 -7.55 -11.73 -16.09
N GLY A 55 -6.64 -10.99 -15.44
CA GLY A 55 -5.67 -10.10 -16.10
C GLY A 55 -6.21 -8.71 -16.46
N ILE A 56 -7.43 -8.38 -16.06
CA ILE A 56 -8.01 -7.05 -16.29
C ILE A 56 -7.27 -6.03 -15.40
N ARG A 57 -6.89 -4.89 -15.98
CA ARG A 57 -6.21 -3.83 -15.21
C ARG A 57 -7.16 -3.26 -14.14
N ILE A 58 -6.61 -2.98 -12.96
CA ILE A 58 -7.33 -2.35 -11.84
C ILE A 58 -8.12 -1.11 -12.27
N THR A 59 -7.56 -0.31 -13.19
CA THR A 59 -8.23 0.88 -13.73
C THR A 59 -9.54 0.54 -14.45
N TYR A 60 -9.58 -0.55 -15.21
CA TYR A 60 -10.78 -0.98 -15.94
C TYR A 60 -11.78 -1.64 -15.01
N ALA A 61 -11.32 -2.46 -14.06
CA ALA A 61 -12.21 -3.04 -13.04
C ALA A 61 -12.89 -1.96 -12.18
N PHE A 62 -12.14 -0.91 -11.80
CA PHE A 62 -12.69 0.25 -11.10
C PHE A 62 -13.70 1.03 -11.96
N SER A 63 -13.38 1.26 -13.24
CA SER A 63 -14.29 1.94 -14.16
C SER A 63 -15.58 1.16 -14.34
N TYR A 64 -15.51 -0.16 -14.52
CA TYR A 64 -16.68 -1.03 -14.61
C TYR A 64 -17.61 -0.87 -13.40
N LEU A 65 -17.07 -0.98 -12.17
CA LEU A 65 -17.89 -0.83 -10.97
C LEU A 65 -18.48 0.58 -10.84
N SER A 66 -17.74 1.62 -11.25
CA SER A 66 -18.24 2.98 -11.34
C SER A 66 -19.41 3.11 -12.30
N ASP A 67 -19.32 2.51 -13.47
CA ASP A 67 -20.37 2.59 -14.48
C ASP A 67 -21.65 1.87 -14.00
N GLU A 68 -21.51 0.72 -13.34
CA GLU A 68 -22.64 -0.04 -12.76
C GLU A 68 -23.47 0.77 -11.75
N VAL A 69 -22.81 1.62 -10.95
CA VAL A 69 -23.49 2.47 -9.95
C VAL A 69 -23.78 3.89 -10.44
N GLY A 70 -23.54 4.17 -11.74
CA GLY A 70 -23.80 5.49 -12.33
C GLY A 70 -22.78 6.58 -11.96
N GLY A 71 -21.57 6.20 -11.55
CA GLY A 71 -20.43 7.09 -11.36
C GLY A 71 -19.67 6.87 -10.05
N VAL A 72 -18.43 7.36 -10.00
CA VAL A 72 -17.50 7.20 -8.87
C VAL A 72 -18.08 7.74 -7.54
N ALA A 73 -18.91 8.78 -7.59
CA ALA A 73 -19.52 9.37 -6.40
C ALA A 73 -20.46 8.38 -5.66
N ASN A 74 -21.02 7.40 -6.37
CA ASN A 74 -21.95 6.41 -5.83
C ASN A 74 -21.24 5.11 -5.39
N LEU A 75 -19.93 4.99 -5.66
CA LEU A 75 -19.17 3.77 -5.41
C LEU A 75 -18.87 3.55 -3.92
N GLY A 76 -18.75 4.63 -3.16
CA GLY A 76 -18.35 4.58 -1.75
C GLY A 76 -16.87 4.26 -1.51
N PHE A 77 -16.02 4.25 -2.54
CA PHE A 77 -14.56 4.12 -2.41
C PHE A 77 -13.84 4.72 -3.62
N THR A 78 -12.55 5.00 -3.46
CA THR A 78 -11.74 5.61 -4.52
C THR A 78 -10.90 4.57 -5.25
N LYS A 79 -10.42 4.94 -6.44
CA LYS A 79 -9.45 4.14 -7.19
C LYS A 79 -8.23 3.76 -6.36
N ARG A 80 -7.75 4.67 -5.50
CA ARG A 80 -6.61 4.42 -4.60
C ARG A 80 -6.91 3.32 -3.59
N ASP A 81 -8.13 3.27 -3.08
CA ASP A 81 -8.53 2.23 -2.12
C ASP A 81 -8.51 0.85 -2.80
N VAL A 82 -8.95 0.77 -4.06
CA VAL A 82 -8.85 -0.47 -4.87
C VAL A 82 -7.40 -0.89 -5.09
N TYR A 83 -6.51 0.04 -5.42
CA TYR A 83 -5.07 -0.27 -5.56
C TYR A 83 -4.50 -0.85 -4.27
N ASN A 84 -4.78 -0.22 -3.13
CA ASN A 84 -4.31 -0.67 -1.82
C ASN A 84 -4.88 -2.06 -1.48
N TYR A 85 -6.18 -2.29 -1.73
CA TYR A 85 -6.84 -3.57 -1.48
C TYR A 85 -6.22 -4.70 -2.31
N ILE A 86 -6.10 -4.51 -3.63
CA ILE A 86 -5.52 -5.53 -4.52
C ILE A 86 -4.04 -5.76 -4.20
N GLN A 87 -3.30 -4.74 -3.80
CA GLN A 87 -1.92 -4.90 -3.36
C GLN A 87 -1.83 -5.76 -2.09
N LYS A 88 -2.71 -5.52 -1.10
CA LYS A 88 -2.78 -6.33 0.12
C LYS A 88 -3.10 -7.79 -0.20
N GLU A 89 -4.09 -8.05 -1.06
CA GLU A 89 -4.45 -9.40 -1.49
C GLU A 89 -3.29 -10.12 -2.18
N LYS A 90 -2.48 -9.41 -2.97
CA LYS A 90 -1.32 -9.98 -3.65
C LYS A 90 -0.20 -10.33 -2.67
N ILE A 91 0.08 -9.45 -1.72
CA ILE A 91 1.08 -9.69 -0.67
C ILE A 91 0.67 -10.90 0.16
N ALA A 92 -0.61 -11.03 0.50
CA ALA A 92 -1.13 -12.18 1.24
C ALA A 92 -1.00 -13.52 0.49
N LYS A 93 -0.79 -13.52 -0.84
CA LYS A 93 -0.52 -14.71 -1.65
C LYS A 93 0.96 -15.09 -1.71
N ILE A 94 1.87 -14.28 -1.18
CA ILE A 94 3.29 -14.66 -1.08
C ILE A 94 3.38 -15.79 -0.06
N GLU A 95 3.79 -16.97 -0.51
CA GLU A 95 3.98 -18.12 0.36
C GLU A 95 5.16 -17.87 1.31
N SER A 96 5.08 -18.35 2.56
CA SER A 96 6.15 -18.19 3.55
C SER A 96 7.47 -18.78 3.06
N GLY A 97 7.44 -19.93 2.37
CA GLY A 97 8.63 -20.56 1.80
C GLY A 97 9.33 -19.73 0.72
N ASP A 98 8.58 -18.92 -0.04
CA ASP A 98 9.17 -17.99 -1.02
C ASP A 98 9.87 -16.81 -0.30
N THR A 99 9.34 -16.38 0.84
CA THR A 99 9.95 -15.32 1.68
C THR A 99 11.21 -15.83 2.37
N ASP A 100 11.17 -17.04 2.93
CA ASP A 100 12.32 -17.67 3.60
C ASP A 100 13.49 -17.89 2.62
N SER A 101 13.18 -18.39 1.42
CA SER A 101 14.17 -18.58 0.36
C SER A 101 14.83 -17.26 -0.06
N LEU A 102 14.04 -16.19 -0.14
CA LEU A 102 14.54 -14.85 -0.45
C LEU A 102 15.45 -14.33 0.68
N ILE A 103 15.03 -14.49 1.94
CA ILE A 103 15.84 -14.10 3.11
C ILE A 103 17.17 -14.87 3.14
N GLU A 104 17.15 -16.18 2.90
CA GLU A 104 18.36 -17.00 2.87
C GLU A 104 19.32 -16.56 1.74
N LEU A 105 18.78 -16.31 0.55
CA LEU A 105 19.57 -15.78 -0.57
C LEU A 105 20.28 -14.47 -0.20
N PHE A 106 19.59 -13.55 0.47
CA PHE A 106 20.12 -12.24 0.81
C PHE A 106 21.10 -12.29 2.01
N LYS A 107 20.89 -13.21 2.96
CA LYS A 107 21.88 -13.54 4.00
C LYS A 107 23.18 -14.04 3.38
N ASN A 108 23.09 -14.99 2.45
CA ASN A 108 24.26 -15.51 1.75
C ASN A 108 24.97 -14.40 0.95
N ARG A 109 24.20 -13.54 0.27
CA ARG A 109 24.76 -12.41 -0.48
C ARG A 109 25.49 -11.40 0.41
N ALA A 110 24.94 -11.06 1.58
CA ALA A 110 25.58 -10.19 2.55
C ALA A 110 26.86 -10.80 3.16
N ALA A 111 26.96 -12.13 3.20
CA ALA A 111 28.18 -12.82 3.62
C ALA A 111 29.29 -12.76 2.57
N GLU A 112 28.93 -12.70 1.28
CA GLU A 112 29.87 -12.59 0.15
C GLU A 112 30.32 -11.16 -0.14
N ASP A 113 29.40 -10.19 -0.02
CA ASP A 113 29.63 -8.78 -0.32
C ASP A 113 29.32 -7.92 0.91
N HIS A 114 30.36 -7.42 1.58
CA HIS A 114 30.22 -6.59 2.79
C HIS A 114 29.58 -5.22 2.52
N LEU A 115 29.54 -4.77 1.27
CA LEU A 115 28.85 -3.54 0.91
C LEU A 115 27.38 -3.81 0.59
N PHE A 116 26.99 -5.04 0.26
CA PHE A 116 25.59 -5.40 0.11
C PHE A 116 24.81 -5.15 1.40
N ALA A 117 23.67 -4.47 1.28
CA ALA A 117 22.78 -4.19 2.41
C ALA A 117 21.33 -4.50 2.03
N TRP A 118 20.57 -5.00 2.98
CA TRP A 118 19.17 -5.34 2.80
C TRP A 118 18.43 -5.25 4.12
N ASP A 119 17.12 -5.06 4.04
CA ASP A 119 16.23 -5.03 5.18
C ASP A 119 14.84 -5.56 4.80
N VAL A 120 14.13 -6.10 5.76
CA VAL A 120 12.82 -6.72 5.56
C VAL A 120 11.86 -6.35 6.69
N GLN A 121 10.64 -6.00 6.30
CA GLN A 121 9.54 -5.76 7.24
C GLN A 121 8.45 -6.79 7.00
N THR A 122 8.05 -7.49 8.06
CA THR A 122 6.89 -8.39 8.09
C THR A 122 5.72 -7.79 8.88
N ASP A 123 4.52 -8.33 8.69
CA ASP A 123 3.35 -8.01 9.51
C ASP A 123 3.22 -8.94 10.72
N GLU A 124 2.13 -8.79 11.50
CA GLU A 124 1.83 -9.62 12.68
C GLU A 124 1.60 -11.11 12.36
N GLU A 125 1.43 -11.46 11.08
CA GLU A 125 1.24 -12.84 10.59
C GLU A 125 2.52 -13.36 9.87
N ASP A 126 3.67 -12.72 10.08
CA ASP A 126 4.97 -13.02 9.45
C ASP A 126 4.97 -12.93 7.92
N ARG A 127 4.01 -12.20 7.32
CA ARG A 127 3.96 -12.01 5.86
C ARG A 127 4.85 -10.85 5.45
N LEU A 128 5.54 -11.01 4.32
CA LEU A 128 6.41 -9.98 3.76
C LEU A 128 5.64 -8.71 3.38
N VAL A 129 5.93 -7.58 4.01
CA VAL A 129 5.30 -6.28 3.70
C VAL A 129 6.18 -5.43 2.81
N ILE A 130 7.44 -5.25 3.21
CA ILE A 130 8.45 -4.46 2.49
C ILE A 130 9.74 -5.27 2.45
N PHE A 131 10.38 -5.30 1.29
CA PHE A 131 11.73 -5.81 1.11
C PHE A 131 12.58 -4.74 0.46
N PHE A 132 13.70 -4.40 1.09
CA PHE A 132 14.63 -3.39 0.61
C PHE A 132 16.01 -4.00 0.42
N TRP A 133 16.71 -3.59 -0.63
CA TRP A 133 18.10 -3.95 -0.83
C TRP A 133 18.86 -2.96 -1.69
N VAL A 134 20.18 -2.96 -1.53
CA VAL A 134 21.14 -2.20 -2.33
C VAL A 134 22.42 -3.03 -2.47
N ASP A 135 22.96 -3.13 -3.68
CA ASP A 135 24.25 -3.76 -3.90
C ASP A 135 25.42 -2.84 -3.52
N GLY A 136 26.63 -3.42 -3.48
CA GLY A 136 27.81 -2.63 -3.11
C GLY A 136 28.07 -1.46 -4.04
N LEU A 137 27.81 -1.62 -5.35
CA LEU A 137 27.99 -0.56 -6.33
C LEU A 137 26.99 0.59 -6.08
N GLY A 138 25.72 0.27 -5.85
CA GLY A 138 24.70 1.28 -5.54
C GLY A 138 25.02 2.11 -4.30
N ARG A 139 25.67 1.53 -3.28
CA ARG A 139 26.15 2.30 -2.12
C ARG A 139 27.34 3.19 -2.43
N ILE A 140 28.32 2.70 -3.19
CA ILE A 140 29.47 3.51 -3.62
C ILE A 140 29.01 4.68 -4.49
N ASP A 141 28.07 4.43 -5.40
CA ASP A 141 27.48 5.44 -6.25
C ASP A 141 26.68 6.46 -5.42
N TYR A 142 25.92 6.01 -4.42
CA TYR A 142 25.23 6.90 -3.49
C TYR A 142 26.20 7.79 -2.70
N ASP A 143 27.32 7.24 -2.22
CA ASP A 143 28.35 8.03 -1.51
C ASP A 143 28.97 9.12 -2.41
N SER A 144 28.98 8.90 -3.73
CA SER A 144 29.57 9.82 -4.71
C SER A 144 28.56 10.80 -5.34
N PHE A 145 27.31 10.38 -5.54
CA PHE A 145 26.27 11.06 -6.35
C PHE A 145 24.89 11.08 -5.67
N GLY A 146 24.81 10.85 -4.36
CA GLY A 146 23.55 10.78 -3.60
C GLY A 146 22.80 12.11 -3.45
N ASP A 147 23.22 13.18 -4.14
CA ASP A 147 22.54 14.46 -4.17
C ASP A 147 21.25 14.43 -5.00
N VAL A 148 21.18 13.53 -6.00
CA VAL A 148 19.98 13.33 -6.82
C VAL A 148 19.64 11.85 -6.97
N ILE A 149 18.43 11.49 -6.53
CA ILE A 149 17.92 10.12 -6.57
C ILE A 149 16.57 10.11 -7.29
N ILE A 150 16.40 9.17 -8.23
CA ILE A 150 15.15 8.96 -8.95
C ILE A 150 14.46 7.70 -8.41
N PHE A 151 13.18 7.84 -8.06
CA PHE A 151 12.31 6.72 -7.72
C PHE A 151 11.52 6.30 -8.95
N TYR A 152 11.67 5.05 -9.37
CA TYR A 152 10.96 4.52 -10.51
C TYR A 152 10.13 3.30 -10.13
N THR A 153 8.80 3.41 -10.23
CA THR A 153 7.85 2.38 -9.76
C THR A 153 7.16 1.62 -10.90
N SER A 154 7.76 1.58 -12.09
CA SER A 154 7.11 0.92 -13.24
C SER A 154 7.36 -0.59 -13.31
N TYR A 155 8.34 -1.10 -12.55
CA TYR A 155 8.73 -2.50 -12.62
C TYR A 155 7.76 -3.36 -11.80
N ARG A 156 7.18 -4.39 -12.42
CA ARG A 156 6.24 -5.31 -11.76
C ARG A 156 6.84 -6.71 -11.79
N LEU A 157 7.00 -7.34 -10.62
CA LEU A 157 7.51 -8.71 -10.54
C LEU A 157 6.43 -9.68 -11.02
N ASN A 158 6.74 -10.46 -12.06
CA ASN A 158 5.83 -11.27 -12.88
C ASN A 158 4.83 -12.14 -12.08
N LYS A 159 5.31 -12.99 -11.15
CA LYS A 159 4.48 -14.02 -10.49
C LYS A 159 3.41 -13.46 -9.54
N TYR A 160 3.77 -12.43 -8.77
CA TYR A 160 2.89 -11.85 -7.73
C TYR A 160 2.37 -10.47 -8.12
N ASN A 161 2.84 -9.95 -9.26
CA ASN A 161 2.52 -8.62 -9.75
C ASN A 161 2.75 -7.54 -8.68
N LEU A 162 3.83 -7.74 -7.89
CA LEU A 162 4.32 -6.85 -6.84
C LEU A 162 4.95 -5.62 -7.49
N GLY A 163 4.64 -4.44 -6.96
CA GLY A 163 5.30 -3.21 -7.38
C GLY A 163 6.74 -3.22 -6.87
N CYS A 164 7.69 -3.10 -7.78
CA CYS A 164 9.09 -2.86 -7.45
C CYS A 164 9.37 -1.38 -7.72
N ALA A 165 9.84 -0.68 -6.68
CA ALA A 165 10.35 0.67 -6.78
C ALA A 165 11.87 0.59 -6.87
N THR A 166 12.45 0.83 -8.04
CA THR A 166 13.89 0.92 -8.19
C THR A 166 14.34 2.32 -7.80
N ILE A 167 15.35 2.41 -6.95
CA ILE A 167 16.07 3.64 -6.63
C ILE A 167 17.25 3.71 -7.59
N ILE A 168 17.32 4.76 -8.40
CA ILE A 168 18.36 4.93 -9.42
C ILE A 168 19.10 6.24 -9.12
N GLY A 169 20.42 6.16 -8.96
CA GLY A 169 21.28 7.33 -8.85
C GLY A 169 21.47 7.98 -10.22
N VAL A 170 21.59 9.32 -10.25
CA VAL A 170 21.97 10.06 -11.44
C VAL A 170 23.47 10.33 -11.34
N ASN A 171 24.24 9.92 -12.34
CA ASN A 171 25.66 10.26 -12.41
C ASN A 171 25.88 11.41 -13.40
N ASN A 172 27.13 11.88 -13.51
CA ASN A 172 27.49 13.05 -14.32
C ASN A 172 27.52 12.80 -15.84
N HIS A 173 26.98 11.67 -16.35
CA HIS A 173 27.10 11.30 -17.76
C HIS A 173 25.78 11.31 -18.55
#